data_AF-A0A6M0FA39-F1
#
_entry.id   AF-A0A6M0FA39-F1
#
_cell.length_a   1.000
_cell.length_b   1.000
_cell.length_c   1.000
_cell.angle_alpha   90.00
_cell.angle_beta   90.00
_cell.angle_gamma   90.00
#
_symmetry.space_group_name_H-M   'P 1'
#
loop_
_entity.id
_entity.type
_entity.pdbx_description
1 polymer ?
#
loop_
_entity_poly.entity_id
_entity_poly.type
_entity_poly.pdbx_seq_one_letter_code
_entity_poly.pdbx_strand_id
1 'polypeptide(L)' 'MPPENCPEQRNQPNLETFENGTYPISRRLFVIVKKDGSFDEKAGEAYGKLLLTDEGQKLIEEAGYSPIR' A
#
# COMPACT_ATOMS: atom_id res chain seq x y z
N MET A 1 3.59 -6.84 -23.57
CA MET A 1 4.31 -7.77 -24.48
C MET A 1 3.29 -8.61 -25.23
N PRO A 2 3.66 -9.16 -26.39
CA PRO A 2 2.79 -10.08 -27.14
C PRO A 2 2.46 -11.34 -26.32
N PRO A 3 1.24 -11.90 -26.43
CA PRO A 3 0.84 -13.10 -25.69
C PRO A 3 1.72 -14.33 -25.96
N GLU A 4 2.33 -14.42 -27.15
CA GLU A 4 3.21 -15.53 -27.55
C GLU A 4 4.47 -15.69 -26.68
N ASN A 5 4.86 -14.68 -25.89
CA ASN A 5 6.03 -14.76 -25.01
C ASN A 5 5.72 -15.35 -23.62
N CYS A 6 4.49 -15.79 -23.36
CA CYS A 6 4.12 -16.43 -22.09
C CYS A 6 4.34 -17.96 -22.13
N PRO A 7 4.84 -18.58 -21.04
CA PRO A 7 5.05 -18.00 -19.71
C PRO A 7 6.45 -17.41 -19.45
N GLU A 8 7.40 -17.52 -20.38
CA GLU A 8 8.81 -17.14 -20.18
C GLU A 8 8.98 -15.65 -19.86
N GLN A 9 8.09 -14.81 -20.39
CA GLN A 9 8.05 -13.38 -20.13
C GLN A 9 6.60 -12.96 -19.85
N ARG A 10 6.27 -12.67 -18.58
CA ARG A 10 4.94 -12.21 -18.15
C ARG A 10 4.82 -10.69 -18.24
N ASN A 11 3.62 -10.21 -18.57
CA ASN A 11 3.30 -8.78 -18.43
C ASN A 11 3.46 -8.35 -16.96
N GLN A 12 4.11 -7.22 -16.75
CA GLN A 12 4.27 -6.60 -15.43
C GLN A 12 3.34 -5.38 -15.32
N PRO A 13 2.74 -5.13 -14.15
CA PRO A 13 2.00 -3.91 -13.91
C PRO A 13 2.92 -2.69 -13.98
N ASN A 14 2.41 -1.56 -14.48
CA ASN A 14 3.13 -0.28 -14.40
C ASN A 14 2.94 0.34 -13.01
N LEU A 15 3.87 0.06 -12.08
CA LEU A 15 3.81 0.52 -10.69
C LEU A 15 3.69 2.04 -10.56
N GLU A 16 4.33 2.81 -11.45
CA GLU A 16 4.26 4.27 -11.48
C GLU A 16 2.81 4.80 -11.60
N THR A 17 1.94 4.08 -12.31
CA THR A 17 0.53 4.48 -12.44
C THR A 17 -0.28 4.28 -11.15
N PHE A 18 0.14 3.34 -10.30
CA PHE A 18 -0.45 3.13 -8.98
C PHE A 18 0.05 4.19 -7.99
N GLU A 19 1.36 4.45 -7.98
CA GLU A 19 2.00 5.45 -7.11
C GLU A 19 1.50 6.88 -7.39
N ASN A 20 1.37 7.24 -8.67
CA ASN A 20 0.86 8.54 -9.09
C ASN A 20 -0.68 8.62 -9.12
N GLY A 21 -1.38 7.53 -8.80
CA GLY A 21 -2.84 7.48 -8.72
C GLY A 21 -3.55 7.63 -10.07
N THR A 22 -2.86 7.45 -11.19
CA THR A 22 -3.44 7.53 -12.55
C THR A 22 -4.10 6.23 -12.97
N TYR A 23 -3.79 5.11 -12.30
CA TYR A 23 -4.50 3.86 -12.50
C TYR A 23 -5.91 3.94 -11.89
N PRO A 24 -6.98 3.78 -12.69
CA PRO A 24 -8.34 4.10 -12.27
C PRO A 24 -8.91 3.13 -11.23
N ILE A 25 -8.33 1.93 -11.10
CA ILE A 25 -8.80 0.89 -10.19
C ILE A 25 -7.76 0.69 -9.09
N SER A 26 -7.81 1.56 -8.08
CA SER A 26 -6.99 1.46 -6.87
C SER A 26 -7.89 1.44 -5.62
N ARG A 27 -7.34 1.00 -4.49
CA ARG A 27 -8.03 1.06 -3.19
C ARG A 27 -7.09 1.61 -2.13
N ARG A 28 -7.64 2.43 -1.23
CA ARG A 28 -6.91 2.90 -0.06
C ARG A 28 -7.06 1.88 1.08
N LEU A 29 -5.97 1.65 1.81
CA LEU A 29 -6.01 0.96 3.10
C LEU A 29 -6.24 2.00 4.19
N PHE A 30 -7.11 1.67 5.14
CA PHE A 30 -7.46 2.57 6.23
C PHE A 30 -7.21 1.90 7.58
N VAL A 31 -6.61 2.66 8.49
CA VAL A 31 -6.63 2.36 9.93
C VAL A 31 -7.76 3.18 10.54
N ILE A 32 -8.79 2.52 11.05
CA ILE A 32 -9.95 3.19 11.67
C ILE A 32 -9.76 3.17 13.18
N VAL A 33 -9.71 4.36 13.78
CA VAL A 33 -9.48 4.54 15.23
C VAL A 33 -10.69 5.22 15.85
N LYS A 34 -11.22 4.63 16.93
CA LYS A 34 -12.27 5.26 17.74
C LYS A 34 -11.66 6.40 18.58
N LYS A 35 -12.31 7.56 18.58
CA LYS A 35 -11.91 8.76 19.31
C LYS A 35 -12.63 8.84 20.66
N ASP A 36 -12.05 8.23 21.68
CA ASP A 36 -12.65 8.12 23.02
C ASP A 36 -11.66 8.28 24.19
N GLY A 37 -10.42 8.69 23.91
CA GLY A 37 -9.37 8.88 24.91
C GLY A 37 -8.84 7.58 25.52
N SER A 38 -9.23 6.42 25.00
CA SER A 38 -8.79 5.13 25.51
C SER A 38 -7.34 4.82 25.15
N PHE A 39 -6.81 3.77 25.78
CA PHE A 39 -5.53 3.20 25.39
C PHE A 39 -5.56 2.70 23.93
N ASP A 40 -6.69 2.17 23.48
CA ASP A 40 -6.87 1.67 22.12
C ASP A 40 -6.80 2.81 21.09
N GLU A 41 -7.28 4.01 21.44
CA GLU A 41 -7.07 5.19 20.60
C GLU A 41 -5.58 5.45 20.38
N LYS A 42 -4.81 5.51 21.48
CA LYS A 42 -3.37 5.77 21.43
C LYS A 42 -2.61 4.69 20.66
N ALA A 43 -3.00 3.42 20.84
CA ALA A 43 -2.40 2.29 20.12
C ALA A 43 -2.72 2.35 18.62
N GLY A 44 -3.97 2.63 18.25
CA GLY A 44 -4.41 2.77 16.86
C GLY A 44 -3.71 3.92 16.14
N GLU A 45 -3.57 5.07 16.80
CA GLU A 45 -2.79 6.20 16.27
C GLU A 45 -1.31 5.86 16.08
N ALA A 46 -0.69 5.20 17.05
CA ALA A 46 0.70 4.79 16.97
C ALA A 46 0.92 3.79 15.82
N TYR A 47 0.00 2.84 15.65
CA TYR A 47 0.05 1.87 14.54
C TYR A 47 -0.09 2.56 13.18
N GLY A 48 -1.03 3.51 13.05
CA GLY A 48 -1.18 4.31 11.84
C GLY A 48 0.10 5.10 11.51
N LYS A 49 0.76 5.70 12.51
CA LYS A 49 2.03 6.40 12.33
C LYS A 49 3.18 5.47 11.96
N LEU A 50 3.25 4.28 12.56
CA LEU A 50 4.26 3.27 12.22
C LEU A 50 4.18 2.87 10.74
N LEU A 51 2.98 2.64 10.22
CA LEU A 51 2.80 2.28 8.81
C LEU A 51 3.22 3.40 7.85
N LEU A 52 3.28 4.65 8.31
CA LEU A 52 3.68 5.82 7.51
C LEU A 52 5.19 6.13 7.60
N THR A 53 5.99 5.36 8.35
CA THR A 53 7.45 5.51 8.32
C THR A 53 8.07 4.81 7.12
N ASP A 54 9.33 5.11 6.80
CA ASP A 54 10.07 4.45 5.72
C ASP A 54 10.11 2.93 5.89
N GLU A 55 10.34 2.44 7.13
CA GLU A 55 10.30 1.00 7.43
C GLU A 55 8.89 0.43 7.27
N GLY A 56 7.86 1.19 7.65
CA GLY A 56 6.46 0.82 7.44
C GLY A 56 6.10 0.70 5.96
N GLN A 57 6.54 1.65 5.13
CA GLN A 57 6.33 1.62 3.68
C GLN A 57 7.08 0.47 3.02
N LYS A 58 8.29 0.15 3.48
CA LYS A 58 9.01 -1.04 3.02
C LYS A 58 8.25 -2.33 3.31
N LEU A 59 7.66 -2.46 4.51
CA LEU A 59 6.82 -3.61 4.86
C LEU A 59 5.53 -3.68 4.01
N ILE A 60 4.96 -2.53 3.64
CA ILE A 60 3.79 -2.44 2.75
C ILE A 60 4.15 -2.94 1.34
N GLU A 61 5.31 -2.57 0.83
CA GLU A 61 5.84 -3.05 -0.45
C GLU A 61 6.08 -4.56 -0.44
N GLU A 62 6.76 -5.08 0.60
CA GLU A 62 7.01 -6.52 0.78
C GLU A 62 5.70 -7.33 0.90
N ALA A 63 4.63 -6.71 1.40
CA ALA A 63 3.29 -7.30 1.46
C ALA A 63 2.52 -7.26 0.12
N GLY A 64 3.10 -6.69 -0.94
CA GLY A 64 2.52 -6.64 -2.29
C GLY A 64 1.61 -5.43 -2.55
N TYR A 65 1.69 -4.38 -1.74
CA TYR A 65 0.98 -3.13 -1.97
C TYR A 65 1.89 -2.06 -2.58
N SER A 66 1.30 -1.09 -3.27
CA SER A 66 2.01 0.13 -3.68
C SER A 66 2.14 1.05 -2.46
N PRO A 67 3.37 1.48 -2.09
CA PRO A 67 3.57 2.43 -1.01
C PRO A 67 2.97 3.81 -1.35
N ILE A 68 2.66 4.57 -0.31
CA ILE A 68 2.16 5.94 -0.38
C ILE A 68 3.30 6.88 0.00
N ARG A 69 3.95 7.46 -1.02
CA ARG A 69 5.00 8.51 -0.93
C ARG A 69 5.94 8.47 0.27
#